data_AF-A0A8X6GCM0-F1
#
_entry.id   AF-A0A8X6GCM0-F1
#
_cell.length_a   1.000
_cell.length_b   1.000
_cell.length_c   1.000
_cell.angle_alpha   90.00
_cell.angle_beta   90.00
_cell.angle_gamma   90.00
#
_symmetry.space_group_name_H-M   'P 1'
#
loop_
_entity.id
_entity.type
_entity.pdbx_description
1 polymer ?
#
loop_
_entity_poly.entity_id
_entity_poly.type
_entity_poly.pdbx_seq_one_letter_code
_entity_poly.pdbx_strand_id
1 'polypeptide(L)'
;MWFQLALSMDGPVLGILVGMDNLLYFRILDIASLLGKKNGTMFAKCFTNDIVLGNHVLPPTQQYPKQTARVQLVTRNAALHIIGRKNKKLAKKLSNPSRLDMLMCRGKEHLNVRTSNLLNWLW
;
A
#
# COMPACT_ATOMS: atom_id res chain seq x y z
N MET A 1 -7.66 -6.46 3.73
CA MET A 1 -7.77 -5.46 4.83
C MET A 1 -6.79 -4.31 4.59
N TRP A 2 -7.20 -3.05 4.81
CA TRP A 2 -6.33 -1.88 4.64
C TRP A 2 -5.61 -1.51 5.94
N PHE A 3 -4.35 -1.11 5.81
CA PHE A 3 -3.48 -0.64 6.87
C PHE A 3 -2.76 0.63 6.44
N GLN A 4 -2.33 1.42 7.42
CA GLN A 4 -1.49 2.58 7.21
C GLN A 4 -0.14 2.34 7.87
N LEU A 5 0.93 2.55 7.11
CA LEU A 5 2.30 2.49 7.61
C LEU A 5 2.90 3.90 7.57
N ALA A 6 3.12 4.47 8.75
CA ALA A 6 3.89 5.71 8.90
C ALA A 6 5.38 5.37 8.94
N LEU A 7 6.18 5.98 8.05
CA LEU A 7 7.63 5.74 8.01
C LEU A 7 8.40 6.48 9.11
N SER A 8 7.82 7.54 9.67
CA SER A 8 8.26 8.30 10.84
C SER A 8 7.05 8.98 11.49
N MET A 9 7.18 9.53 12.70
CA MET A 9 6.06 10.19 13.41
C MET A 9 5.42 11.32 12.60
N ASP A 10 6.23 12.09 11.86
CA ASP A 10 5.77 13.15 10.94
C ASP A 10 5.95 12.76 9.46
N GLY A 11 6.06 11.46 9.19
CA GLY A 11 6.41 10.94 7.88
C GLY A 11 5.21 10.72 6.97
N PRO A 12 5.45 10.63 5.65
CA PRO A 12 4.42 10.20 4.70
C PRO A 12 3.87 8.82 5.07
N VAL A 13 2.55 8.68 4.97
CA VAL A 13 1.81 7.46 5.28
C VAL A 13 1.60 6.65 4.02
N LEU A 14 1.99 5.37 4.06
CA LEU A 14 1.77 4.41 2.98
C LEU A 14 0.52 3.58 3.27
N GLY A 15 -0.45 3.61 2.36
CA GLY A 15 -1.59 2.69 2.37
C GLY A 15 -1.17 1.30 1.91
N ILE A 16 -1.41 0.31 2.77
CA ILE A 16 -1.10 -1.09 2.53
C ILE A 16 -2.41 -1.86 2.48
N LEU A 17 -2.60 -2.66 1.44
CA LEU A 17 -3.69 -3.61 1.37
C LEU A 17 -3.14 -5.03 1.46
N VAL A 18 -3.66 -5.82 2.41
CA VAL A 18 -3.46 -7.27 2.44
C VAL A 18 -4.54 -7.90 1.56
N GLY A 19 -4.11 -8.54 0.48
CA GLY A 19 -4.96 -9.26 -0.46
C GLY A 19 -5.38 -10.64 0.05
N MET A 20 -6.38 -11.24 -0.60
CA MET A 20 -6.87 -12.60 -0.30
C MET A 20 -5.83 -13.71 -0.56
N ASP A 21 -4.82 -13.41 -1.37
CA ASP A 21 -3.66 -14.25 -1.67
C ASP A 21 -2.54 -14.13 -0.62
N ASN A 22 -2.81 -13.43 0.50
CA ASN A 22 -1.84 -13.09 1.52
C ASN A 22 -0.64 -12.27 1.00
N LEU A 23 -0.79 -11.57 -0.12
CA LEU A 23 0.21 -10.62 -0.59
C LEU A 23 -0.07 -9.21 -0.09
N LEU A 24 1.02 -8.45 0.07
CA LEU A 24 0.97 -7.04 0.39
C LEU A 24 0.94 -6.21 -0.89
N TYR A 25 -0.01 -5.30 -0.95
CA TYR A 25 -0.21 -4.36 -2.03
C TYR A 25 -0.05 -2.93 -1.54
N PHE A 26 0.58 -2.10 -2.35
CA PHE A 26 0.74 -0.68 -2.09
C PHE A 26 -0.01 0.12 -3.15
N ARG A 27 -0.57 1.26 -2.73
CA ARG A 27 -1.21 2.19 -3.66
C ARG A 27 -0.16 2.96 -4.45
N ILE A 28 -0.33 3.01 -5.77
CA ILE A 28 0.61 3.71 -6.66
C ILE A 28 0.72 5.20 -6.30
N LEU A 29 -0.39 5.85 -5.96
CA LEU A 29 -0.41 7.26 -5.55
C LEU A 29 0.43 7.51 -4.29
N ASP A 30 0.36 6.62 -3.31
CA ASP A 30 1.11 6.75 -2.07
C ASP A 30 2.61 6.57 -2.34
N ILE A 31 2.99 5.64 -3.22
CA ILE A 31 4.38 5.47 -3.68
C ILE A 31 4.87 6.71 -4.46
N ALA A 32 4.02 7.26 -5.35
CA ALA A 32 4.35 8.46 -6.10
C ALA A 32 4.64 9.63 -5.16
N SER A 33 3.76 9.82 -4.16
CA SER A 33 3.92 10.83 -3.11
C SER A 33 5.20 10.64 -2.32
N LEU A 34 5.51 9.40 -1.90
CA LEU A 34 6.76 9.05 -1.20
C LEU A 34 8.02 9.41 -1.99
N LEU A 35 7.95 9.38 -3.32
CA LEU A 35 9.04 9.72 -4.22
C LEU A 35 9.00 11.18 -4.69
N GLY A 36 8.16 12.03 -4.09
CA GLY A 36 8.00 13.44 -4.45
C GLY A 36 7.44 13.65 -5.86
N LYS A 37 6.73 12.67 -6.42
CA LYS A 37 6.15 12.75 -7.76
C LYS A 37 4.77 13.38 -7.70
N LYS A 38 4.65 14.58 -8.29
CA LYS A 38 3.41 15.37 -8.33
C LYS A 38 2.30 14.73 -9.18
N ASN A 39 2.63 13.85 -10.12
CA ASN A 39 1.67 13.22 -11.02
C ASN A 39 1.67 11.69 -10.85
N GLY A 40 0.72 11.19 -10.06
CA GLY A 40 0.55 9.77 -9.80
C GLY A 40 0.16 8.95 -11.04
N THR A 41 -0.62 9.53 -11.95
CA THR A 41 -1.06 8.88 -13.20
C THR A 41 0.11 8.63 -14.14
N MET A 42 1.03 9.60 -14.24
CA MET A 42 2.24 9.44 -15.04
C MET A 42 3.21 8.45 -14.38
N PHE A 43 3.22 8.41 -13.05
CA PHE A 43 4.03 7.45 -12.28
C PHE A 43 3.52 6.01 -12.41
N ALA A 44 2.20 5.81 -12.62
CA ALA A 44 1.63 4.48 -12.88
C ALA A 44 2.24 3.80 -14.13
N LYS A 45 2.73 4.57 -15.11
CA LYS A 45 3.46 4.03 -16.27
C LYS A 45 4.75 3.28 -15.88
N CYS A 46 5.31 3.52 -14.70
CA CYS A 46 6.45 2.75 -14.19
C CYS A 46 6.06 1.33 -13.74
N PHE A 47 4.76 1.02 -13.65
CA PHE A 47 4.21 -0.23 -13.12
C PHE A 47 3.27 -0.93 -14.08
N THR A 48 3.18 -0.52 -15.35
CA THR A 48 2.09 -0.93 -16.26
C THR A 48 1.77 -2.42 -16.26
N ASN A 49 2.77 -3.29 -16.14
CA ASN A 49 2.61 -4.75 -16.13
C ASN A 49 2.30 -5.35 -14.75
N ASP A 50 2.48 -4.57 -13.68
CA ASP A 50 2.32 -4.98 -12.28
C ASP A 50 1.06 -4.38 -11.63
N ILE A 51 0.29 -3.55 -12.35
CA ILE A 51 -0.91 -2.90 -11.81
C ILE A 51 -2.04 -3.92 -11.68
N VAL A 52 -2.60 -3.98 -10.47
CA VAL A 52 -3.86 -4.67 -10.20
C VAL A 52 -4.87 -3.69 -9.60
N LEU A 53 -6.15 -3.97 -9.80
CA LEU A 53 -7.23 -3.18 -9.21
C LEU A 53 -7.62 -3.74 -7.85
N GLY A 54 -8.06 -2.86 -6.94
CA GLY A 54 -8.48 -3.24 -5.59
C GLY A 54 -9.51 -4.37 -5.55
N ASN A 55 -10.50 -4.36 -6.44
CA ASN A 55 -11.51 -5.43 -6.52
C ASN A 55 -10.96 -6.80 -6.97
N HIS A 56 -9.77 -6.88 -7.55
CA HIS A 56 -9.16 -8.17 -7.95
C HIS A 56 -8.44 -8.85 -6.79
N VAL A 57 -8.09 -8.08 -5.75
CA VAL A 57 -7.29 -8.56 -4.60
C VAL A 57 -8.09 -8.59 -3.30
N LEU A 58 -9.26 -7.96 -3.28
CA LEU A 58 -10.19 -7.94 -2.16
C LEU A 58 -11.16 -9.14 -2.21
N PRO A 59 -11.54 -9.71 -1.04
CA PRO A 59 -12.58 -10.73 -0.96
C PRO A 59 -13.89 -10.32 -1.66
N PRO A 60 -14.52 -11.21 -2.45
CA PRO A 60 -15.72 -10.88 -3.25
C PRO A 60 -16.96 -10.55 -2.41
N THR A 61 -16.98 -10.91 -1.14
CA THR A 61 -18.16 -10.87 -0.25
C THR A 61 -18.29 -9.60 0.59
N GLN A 62 -17.32 -8.68 0.55
CA GLN A 62 -17.37 -7.45 1.34
C GLN A 62 -17.86 -6.26 0.49
N GLN A 63 -18.85 -5.52 1.01
CA GLN A 63 -19.28 -4.25 0.43
C GLN A 63 -18.24 -3.16 0.71
N TYR A 64 -17.19 -3.11 -0.10
CA TYR A 64 -16.23 -2.01 -0.03
C TYR A 64 -16.76 -0.77 -0.75
N PRO A 65 -16.33 0.44 -0.35
CA PRO A 65 -16.61 1.65 -1.10
C PRO A 65 -16.20 1.48 -2.58
N LYS A 66 -17.04 1.94 -3.51
CA LYS A 66 -16.78 1.85 -4.97
C LYS A 66 -15.41 2.41 -5.38
N GLN A 67 -14.90 3.37 -4.61
CA GLN A 67 -13.61 3.99 -4.85
C GLN A 67 -12.45 3.05 -4.53
N THR A 68 -12.60 2.18 -3.51
CA THR A 68 -11.63 1.13 -3.15
C THR A 68 -11.46 0.10 -4.27
N ALA A 69 -12.54 -0.23 -4.98
CA ALA A 69 -12.50 -1.15 -6.11
C ALA A 69 -11.62 -0.64 -7.27
N ARG A 70 -11.56 0.69 -7.47
CA ARG A 70 -10.83 1.33 -8.57
C ARG A 70 -9.39 1.73 -8.20
N VAL A 71 -8.94 1.43 -6.99
CA VAL A 71 -7.59 1.78 -6.56
C VAL A 71 -6.58 0.96 -7.36
N GLN A 72 -5.63 1.65 -7.98
CA GLN A 72 -4.48 1.03 -8.63
C GLN A 72 -3.44 0.65 -7.59
N LEU A 73 -3.14 -0.64 -7.57
CA LEU A 73 -2.27 -1.28 -6.61
C LEU A 73 -1.14 -2.00 -7.33
N VAL A 74 -0.04 -2.19 -6.63
CA VAL A 74 1.08 -2.99 -7.07
C VAL A 74 1.56 -3.85 -5.92
N THR A 75 2.11 -5.02 -6.22
CA THR A 75 2.70 -5.88 -5.18
C THR A 75 3.86 -5.16 -4.49
N ARG A 76 4.09 -5.50 -3.22
CA ARG A 76 5.25 -5.00 -2.46
C ARG A 76 6.56 -5.15 -3.23
N ASN A 77 6.78 -6.30 -3.87
CA ASN A 77 8.02 -6.58 -4.59
C ASN A 77 8.21 -5.63 -5.78
N ALA A 78 7.17 -5.43 -6.59
CA ALA A 78 7.20 -4.47 -7.69
C ALA A 78 7.45 -3.03 -7.19
N ALA A 79 6.75 -2.63 -6.13
CA ALA A 79 6.94 -1.33 -5.50
C ALA A 79 8.37 -1.12 -5.00
N LEU A 80 8.91 -2.07 -4.22
CA LEU A 80 10.27 -1.99 -3.67
C LEU A 80 11.33 -1.94 -4.77
N HIS A 81 11.13 -2.69 -5.85
CA HIS A 81 12.05 -2.67 -6.99
C HIS A 81 12.10 -1.29 -7.66
N ILE A 82 10.94 -0.68 -7.96
CA ILE A 82 10.89 0.67 -8.55
C ILE A 82 11.38 1.74 -7.59
N ILE A 83 10.99 1.68 -6.31
CA ILE A 83 11.48 2.59 -5.27
C ILE A 83 13.00 2.44 -5.14
N GLY A 84 13.54 1.23 -5.17
CA GLY A 84 14.98 0.97 -5.04
C GLY A 84 15.80 1.60 -6.17
N ARG A 85 15.27 1.59 -7.40
CA ARG A 85 15.88 2.27 -8.54
C ARG A 85 15.93 3.79 -8.37
N LYS A 86 14.90 4.39 -7.76
CA LYS A 86 14.77 5.85 -7.61
C LYS A 86 15.34 6.39 -6.29
N ASN A 87 15.26 5.62 -5.22
CA ASN A 87 15.66 5.98 -3.87
C ASN A 87 15.99 4.73 -3.04
N LYS A 88 17.25 4.28 -3.11
CA LYS A 88 17.76 3.11 -2.39
C LYS A 88 17.56 3.19 -0.87
N LYS A 89 17.70 4.38 -0.26
CA LYS A 89 17.53 4.58 1.18
C LYS A 89 16.08 4.33 1.60
N LEU A 90 15.12 4.85 0.83
CA LEU A 90 13.70 4.63 1.06
C LEU A 90 13.31 3.16 0.86
N ALA A 91 13.81 2.53 -0.19
CA ALA A 91 13.59 1.09 -0.41
C ALA A 91 14.13 0.25 0.75
N LYS A 92 15.31 0.58 1.29
CA LYS A 92 15.86 -0.13 2.47
C LYS A 92 14.95 0.02 3.69
N LYS A 93 14.42 1.22 3.95
CA LYS A 93 13.46 1.47 5.05
C LYS A 93 12.17 0.66 4.88
N LEU A 94 11.65 0.57 3.66
CA LEU A 94 10.44 -0.19 3.32
C LEU A 94 10.68 -1.70 3.17
N SER A 95 11.92 -2.12 2.96
CA SER A 95 12.28 -3.54 2.86
C SER A 95 12.39 -4.19 4.24
N ASN A 96 12.47 -3.39 5.31
CA ASN A 96 12.71 -3.90 6.66
C ASN A 96 11.60 -4.90 7.07
N PRO A 97 11.94 -6.20 7.15
CA PRO A 97 10.96 -7.27 7.36
C PRO A 97 10.24 -7.09 8.70
N SER A 98 10.92 -6.65 9.75
CA SER A 98 10.35 -6.60 11.11
C SER A 98 9.07 -5.76 11.21
N ARG A 99 8.95 -4.66 10.45
CA ARG A 99 7.76 -3.78 10.49
C ARG A 99 6.61 -4.26 9.59
N LEU A 100 6.93 -4.92 8.48
CA LEU A 100 5.92 -5.39 7.52
C LEU A 100 5.46 -6.81 7.83
N ASP A 101 6.35 -7.66 8.33
CA ASP A 101 6.01 -8.98 8.86
C ASP A 101 5.18 -8.84 10.14
N MET A 102 5.44 -7.82 10.97
CA MET A 102 4.51 -7.44 12.03
C MET A 102 3.12 -7.10 11.50
N LEU A 103 2.96 -6.47 10.33
CA LEU A 103 1.65 -6.20 9.75
C LEU A 103 0.98 -7.47 9.21
N MET A 104 1.76 -8.43 8.72
CA MET A 104 1.27 -9.74 8.28
C MET A 104 0.83 -10.61 9.47
N CYS A 105 1.62 -10.65 10.54
CA CYS A 105 1.29 -11.36 11.78
C CYS A 105 0.14 -10.69 12.54
N ARG A 106 0.13 -9.35 12.64
CA ARG A 106 -0.98 -8.58 13.25
C ARG A 106 -2.23 -8.48 12.36
N GLY A 107 -2.11 -8.81 11.08
CA GLY A 107 -3.27 -9.07 10.23
C GLY A 107 -4.00 -10.35 10.63
N LYS A 108 -3.31 -11.28 11.29
CA LYS A 108 -3.88 -12.50 11.89
C LYS A 108 -4.27 -12.31 13.36
N GLU A 109 -3.58 -11.45 14.11
CA GLU A 109 -3.81 -11.19 15.54
C GLU A 109 -4.15 -9.71 15.77
N HIS A 110 -5.42 -9.42 16.08
CA HIS A 110 -5.93 -8.07 16.27
C HIS A 110 -5.12 -7.18 17.26
N LEU A 111 -4.98 -5.90 16.89
CA LEU A 111 -4.84 -4.68 17.73
C LEU A 111 -3.51 -4.37 18.46
N ASN A 112 -2.66 -3.52 17.84
CA ASN A 112 -2.14 -2.27 18.43
C ASN A 112 -1.36 -1.41 17.39
N VAL A 113 -2.03 -1.09 16.28
CA VAL A 113 -1.61 -0.07 15.31
C VAL A 113 -2.87 0.74 15.07
N ARG A 114 -2.82 2.08 15.14
CA ARG A 114 -3.98 2.96 14.93
C ARG A 114 -4.83 2.42 13.78
N THR A 115 -5.91 1.72 14.14
CA THR A 115 -6.96 1.30 13.25
C THR A 115 -7.68 2.60 12.92
N SER A 116 -7.18 3.32 11.94
CA SER A 116 -7.93 4.41 11.34
C SER A 116 -9.18 3.77 10.77
N ASN A 117 -10.33 4.02 11.42
CA ASN A 117 -11.65 3.81 10.84
C ASN A 117 -11.69 4.55 9.50
N LEU A 118 -11.30 3.86 8.44
CA LEU A 118 -11.31 4.33 7.05
C LEU A 118 -12.74 4.30 6.47
N LEU A 119 -13.74 4.53 7.31
CA LEU A 119 -15.09 4.89 6.90
C LEU A 119 -15.22 6.42 6.69
N ASN A 120 -14.31 7.22 7.23
CA ASN A 120 -14.44 8.69 7.23
C ASN A 120 -13.45 9.47 6.33
N TRP A 121 -12.77 8.82 5.38
CA TRP A 121 -11.84 9.52 4.47
C TRP A 121 -12.31 9.60 3.01
N LEU A 122 -13.62 9.43 2.79
CA LEU A 122 -14.24 9.61 1.47
C LEU A 122 -15.44 10.56 1.53
N TRP A 123 -15.26 11.72 2.18
CA TRP A 123 -16.08 12.91 1.93
C TRP A 123 -15.20 13.97 1.28
#